data_AF-A0A953WCG4-F1
#
_entry.id   AF-A0A953WCG4-F1
#
_cell.length_a   1.000
_cell.length_b   1.000
_cell.length_c   1.000
_cell.angle_alpha   90.00
_cell.angle_beta   90.00
_cell.angle_gamma   90.00
#
_symmetry.space_group_name_H-M   'P 1'
#
loop_
_entity.id
_entity.type
_entity.pdbx_description
1 polymer ?
#
loop_
_entity_poly.entity_id
_entity_poly.type
_entity_poly.pdbx_seq_one_letter_code
_entity_poly.pdbx_strand_id
1 'polypeptide(L)'
;LGFPRYEVSQEVTPVVMRRFPDLKRFVTVDSAEDMEGFSNLGVRTHFAMGEPRGIEMVIDMLNALGVPEDEVSAWLSHETERFAIGEAKADEDEDDLDPVEPDLDQAA
;
A
#
# COMPACT_ATOMS: atom_id res chain seq x y z
N LEU A 1 -3.51 -0.23 4.52
CA LEU A 1 -3.25 -1.66 4.22
C LEU A 1 -2.13 -2.13 5.13
N GLY A 2 -2.22 -3.34 5.72
CA GLY A 2 -1.19 -3.83 6.65
C GLY A 2 0.11 -4.27 5.93
N PHE A 3 1.20 -4.42 6.70
CA PHE A 3 2.48 -4.88 6.17
C PHE A 3 2.42 -6.32 5.66
N PRO A 4 3.08 -6.63 4.53
CA PRO A 4 3.14 -7.99 4.01
C PRO A 4 3.92 -8.90 4.98
N ARG A 5 3.49 -10.16 5.09
CA ARG A 5 4.15 -11.17 5.95
C ARG A 5 4.76 -12.26 5.08
N TYR A 6 6.08 -12.23 4.95
CA TYR A 6 6.80 -13.16 4.07
C TYR A 6 6.58 -14.62 4.48
N GLU A 7 6.69 -14.93 5.77
CA GLU A 7 6.53 -16.28 6.32
C GLU A 7 5.18 -16.90 5.96
N VAL A 8 4.11 -16.12 6.05
CA VAL A 8 2.75 -16.55 5.67
C VAL A 8 2.68 -16.83 4.17
N SER A 9 3.21 -15.92 3.34
CA SER A 9 3.25 -16.11 1.89
C SER A 9 4.05 -17.35 1.51
N GLN A 10 5.16 -17.62 2.18
CA GLN A 10 5.99 -18.81 1.96
C GLN A 10 5.20 -20.08 2.27
N GLU A 11 4.51 -20.13 3.41
CA GLU A 11 3.72 -21.30 3.84
C GLU A 11 2.54 -21.59 2.90
N VAL A 12 1.83 -20.56 2.44
CA VAL A 12 0.62 -20.75 1.60
C VAL A 12 0.93 -20.98 0.12
N THR A 13 2.09 -20.53 -0.37
CA THR A 13 2.45 -20.59 -1.81
C THR A 13 2.29 -21.99 -2.42
N PRO A 14 2.79 -23.08 -1.81
CA PRO A 14 2.65 -24.43 -2.39
C PRO A 14 1.20 -24.88 -2.55
N VAL A 15 0.31 -24.49 -1.62
CA VAL A 15 -1.11 -24.81 -1.70
C VAL A 15 -1.79 -23.98 -2.78
N VAL A 16 -1.50 -22.68 -2.82
CA VAL A 16 -2.05 -21.76 -3.82
C VAL A 16 -1.67 -22.17 -5.23
N MET A 17 -0.39 -22.42 -5.50
CA MET A 17 0.08 -22.80 -6.84
C MET A 17 -0.55 -24.10 -7.35
N ARG A 18 -0.79 -25.06 -6.45
CA ARG A 18 -1.45 -26.32 -6.81
C ARG A 18 -2.95 -26.16 -7.06
N ARG A 19 -3.64 -25.31 -6.30
CA ARG A 19 -5.11 -25.19 -6.34
C ARG A 19 -5.60 -24.13 -7.34
N PHE A 20 -4.79 -23.09 -7.53
CA PHE A 20 -5.09 -21.91 -8.34
C PHE A 20 -3.84 -21.51 -9.13
N PRO A 21 -3.42 -22.32 -10.12
CA PRO A 21 -2.16 -22.10 -10.84
C PRO A 21 -2.12 -20.75 -11.60
N ASP A 22 -3.28 -20.24 -12.00
CA ASP A 22 -3.39 -18.97 -12.73
C ASP A 22 -3.63 -17.75 -11.81
N LEU A 23 -3.64 -17.95 -10.49
CA LEU A 23 -3.85 -16.86 -9.54
C LEU A 23 -2.63 -15.92 -9.54
N LYS A 24 -2.81 -14.73 -10.11
CA LYS A 24 -1.85 -13.64 -9.99
C LYS A 24 -1.87 -13.09 -8.57
N ARG A 25 -0.70 -12.99 -7.95
CA ARG A 25 -0.52 -12.43 -6.61
C ARG A 25 0.36 -11.20 -6.68
N PHE A 26 0.01 -10.19 -5.90
CA PHE A 26 0.69 -8.90 -5.88
C PHE A 26 1.03 -8.52 -4.45
N VAL A 27 2.12 -7.80 -4.27
CA VAL A 27 2.53 -7.27 -2.97
C VAL A 27 3.30 -5.97 -3.15
N THR A 28 3.02 -5.01 -2.28
CA THR A 28 3.84 -3.80 -2.13
C THR A 28 4.88 -4.04 -1.04
N VAL A 29 6.14 -3.65 -1.29
CA VAL A 29 7.28 -3.84 -0.37
C VAL A 29 8.04 -2.53 -0.16
N ASP A 30 8.74 -2.44 0.96
CA ASP A 30 9.56 -1.27 1.31
C ASP A 30 11.07 -1.54 1.17
N SER A 31 11.49 -2.81 0.98
CA SER A 31 12.90 -3.21 0.94
C SER A 31 13.23 -4.09 -0.26
N ALA A 32 14.50 -4.03 -0.69
CA ALA A 32 15.00 -4.91 -1.74
C ALA A 32 15.04 -6.38 -1.29
N GLU A 33 15.27 -6.63 0.00
CA GLU A 33 15.23 -7.98 0.59
C GLU A 33 13.82 -8.59 0.48
N ASP A 34 12.79 -7.83 0.83
CA ASP A 34 11.40 -8.27 0.66
C ASP A 34 11.07 -8.49 -0.82
N MET A 35 11.50 -7.59 -1.69
CA MET A 35 11.30 -7.72 -3.14
C MET A 35 11.87 -9.06 -3.65
N GLU A 36 13.10 -9.38 -3.29
CA GLU A 36 13.73 -10.64 -3.68
C GLU A 36 12.97 -11.85 -3.09
N GLY A 37 12.66 -11.81 -1.79
CA GLY A 37 11.94 -12.88 -1.09
C GLY A 37 10.59 -13.20 -1.75
N PHE A 38 9.73 -12.19 -1.91
CA PHE A 38 8.40 -12.39 -2.50
C PHE A 38 8.47 -12.76 -3.99
N SER A 39 9.42 -12.22 -4.75
CA SER A 39 9.61 -12.58 -6.16
C SER A 39 9.96 -14.07 -6.32
N ASN A 40 10.78 -14.62 -5.42
CA ASN A 40 11.13 -16.04 -5.42
C ASN A 40 9.92 -16.97 -5.14
N LEU A 41 8.85 -16.44 -4.53
CA LEU A 41 7.58 -17.14 -4.36
C LEU A 41 6.65 -17.00 -5.58
N GLY A 42 7.07 -16.31 -6.63
CA GLY A 42 6.22 -16.00 -7.79
C GLY A 42 5.13 -14.96 -7.48
N VAL A 43 5.33 -14.12 -6.47
CA VAL A 43 4.47 -12.95 -6.20
C VAL A 43 5.02 -11.76 -6.98
N ARG A 44 4.16 -10.97 -7.63
CA ARG A 44 4.56 -9.74 -8.31
C ARG A 44 4.78 -8.64 -7.27
N THR A 45 5.99 -8.13 -7.19
CA THR A 45 6.41 -7.15 -6.19
C THR A 45 6.49 -5.75 -6.76
N HIS A 46 6.05 -4.75 -5.98
CA HIS A 46 6.15 -3.33 -6.31
C HIS A 46 6.71 -2.55 -5.12
N PHE A 47 7.62 -1.62 -5.34
CA PHE A 47 8.07 -0.73 -4.25
C PHE A 47 6.99 0.30 -3.92
N ALA A 48 6.82 0.62 -2.63
CA ALA A 48 5.95 1.71 -2.16
C ALA A 48 6.60 3.09 -2.39
N MET A 49 6.80 3.49 -3.65
CA MET A 49 7.47 4.76 -3.98
C MET A 49 6.51 5.91 -4.26
N GLY A 50 5.34 5.63 -4.82
CA GLY A 50 4.33 6.63 -5.13
C GLY A 50 3.43 6.98 -3.94
N GLU A 51 2.71 8.08 -4.10
CA GLU A 51 1.64 8.50 -3.22
C GLU A 51 0.31 8.51 -4.00
N PRO A 52 -0.75 7.82 -3.54
CA PRO A 52 -0.81 6.93 -2.38
C PRO A 52 0.17 5.75 -2.37
N ARG A 53 0.70 5.40 -1.19
CA ARG A 53 1.56 4.21 -1.03
C ARG A 53 0.94 2.95 -1.65
N GLY A 54 1.68 2.32 -2.55
CA GLY A 54 1.30 1.07 -3.21
C GLY A 54 0.42 1.25 -4.46
N ILE A 55 0.28 2.47 -4.96
CA ILE A 55 -0.49 2.77 -6.16
C ILE A 55 0.01 2.01 -7.40
N GLU A 56 1.31 1.77 -7.51
CA GLU A 56 1.93 1.00 -8.59
C GLU A 56 1.42 -0.44 -8.64
N MET A 57 1.23 -1.06 -7.47
CA MET A 57 0.68 -2.41 -7.35
C MET A 57 -0.77 -2.45 -7.85
N VAL A 58 -1.56 -1.43 -7.52
CA VAL A 58 -2.97 -1.35 -7.94
C VAL A 58 -3.06 -1.15 -9.44
N ILE A 59 -2.21 -0.30 -10.03
CA ILE A 59 -2.10 -0.13 -11.48
C ILE A 59 -1.80 -1.48 -12.17
N ASP A 60 -0.80 -2.23 -11.72
CA ASP A 60 -0.49 -3.56 -12.28
C ASP A 60 -1.65 -4.54 -12.09
N MET A 61 -2.34 -4.50 -10.95
CA MET A 61 -3.52 -5.34 -10.71
C MET A 61 -4.68 -5.02 -11.67
N LEU A 62 -5.00 -3.75 -11.91
CA LEU A 62 -6.03 -3.33 -12.86
C LEU A 62 -5.66 -3.74 -14.29
N ASN A 63 -4.40 -3.51 -14.69
CA ASN A 63 -3.88 -3.95 -15.98
C ASN A 63 -3.97 -5.47 -16.13
N ALA A 64 -3.65 -6.22 -15.07
CA ALA A 64 -3.72 -7.68 -15.06
C ALA A 64 -5.16 -8.22 -15.14
N LEU A 65 -6.16 -7.41 -14.76
CA LEU A 65 -7.59 -7.69 -14.92
C LEU A 65 -8.13 -7.25 -16.30
N GLY A 66 -7.32 -6.57 -17.11
CA GLY A 66 -7.69 -6.13 -18.45
C GLY A 66 -8.52 -4.84 -18.47
N VAL A 67 -8.41 -4.01 -17.43
CA VAL A 67 -9.01 -2.68 -17.42
C VAL A 67 -8.33 -1.82 -18.51
N PRO A 68 -9.10 -1.11 -19.36
CA PRO A 68 -8.54 -0.24 -20.39
C PRO A 68 -7.59 0.82 -19.83
N GLU A 69 -6.54 1.14 -20.58
CA GLU A 69 -5.49 2.09 -20.15
C GLU A 69 -6.05 3.48 -19.82
N ASP A 70 -7.03 3.96 -20.60
CA ASP A 70 -7.71 5.23 -20.38
C ASP A 70 -8.53 5.23 -19.09
N GLU A 71 -9.18 4.11 -18.75
CA GLU A 71 -9.89 3.95 -17.47
C GLU A 71 -8.93 3.90 -16.27
N VAL A 72 -7.80 3.19 -16.40
CA VAL A 72 -6.76 3.16 -15.35
C VAL A 72 -6.17 4.56 -15.15
N SER A 73 -5.92 5.30 -16.22
CA SER A 73 -5.40 6.68 -16.15
C SER A 73 -6.40 7.65 -15.51
N ALA A 74 -7.68 7.54 -15.85
CA ALA A 74 -8.73 8.34 -15.23
C ALA A 74 -8.87 8.03 -13.73
N TRP A 75 -8.84 6.75 -13.37
CA TRP A 75 -8.86 6.31 -11.97
C TRP A 75 -7.65 6.82 -11.19
N LEU A 76 -6.44 6.69 -11.76
CA LEU A 76 -5.20 7.17 -11.15
C LEU A 76 -5.26 8.67 -10.84
N SER A 77 -5.72 9.47 -11.81
CA SER A 77 -5.85 10.92 -11.66
C SER A 77 -6.81 11.28 -10.52
N HIS A 78 -7.96 10.60 -10.46
CA HIS A 78 -8.95 10.78 -9.39
C HIS A 78 -8.41 10.36 -8.02
N GLU A 79 -7.66 9.26 -7.93
CA GLU A 79 -7.12 8.79 -6.65
C GLU A 79 -6.00 9.69 -6.13
N THR A 80 -5.13 10.22 -6.99
CA THR A 80 -4.13 11.22 -6.60
C THR A 80 -4.78 12.51 -6.09
N GLU A 81 -5.81 13.02 -6.76
CA GLU A 81 -6.54 14.21 -6.31
C GLU A 81 -7.24 13.98 -4.96
N ARG A 82 -7.90 12.83 -4.81
CA ARG A 82 -8.56 12.45 -3.56
C ARG A 82 -7.58 12.35 -2.40
N PHE A 83 -6.40 11.78 -2.63
CA PHE A 83 -5.37 11.65 -1.60
C PHE A 83 -4.83 13.03 -1.19
N ALA A 84 -4.56 13.91 -2.15
CA ALA A 84 -4.12 15.28 -1.89
C ALA A 84 -5.15 16.07 -1.05
N ILE A 85 -6.45 15.91 -1.32
CA ILE A 85 -7.52 16.53 -0.52
C ILE A 85 -7.60 15.90 0.88
N GLY A 86 -7.33 14.60 1.00
CA GLY A 86 -7.30 13.89 2.28
C GLY A 86 -6.18 14.34 3.19
N GLU A 87 -4.98 14.55 2.66
CA GLU A 87 -3.83 15.12 3.40
C GLU A 87 -4.13 16.55 3.85
N ALA A 88 -4.62 17.41 2.94
CA ALA A 88 -4.92 18.81 3.28
C ALA A 88 -5.90 18.96 4.46
N LYS A 89 -6.86 18.03 4.60
CA LYS A 89 -7.78 18.03 5.76
C LYS A 89 -7.14 17.52 7.05
N ALA A 90 -6.20 16.58 6.96
CA ALA A 90 -5.50 16.07 8.13
C ALA A 90 -4.58 17.15 8.74
N ASP A 91 -3.94 17.95 7.88
CA ASP A 91 -3.09 19.08 8.32
C ASP A 91 -3.92 20.18 9.00
N GLU A 92 -5.12 20.49 8.48
CA GLU A 92 -6.04 21.47 9.08
C GLU A 92 -6.56 21.03 10.47
N ASP A 93 -6.77 19.73 10.68
CA ASP A 93 -7.23 19.18 11.97
C ASP A 93 -6.10 19.11 13.03
N GLU A 94 -4.82 19.04 12.63
CA GLU A 94 -3.66 19.06 13.55
C GLU A 94 -3.35 20.47 14.08
N ASP A 95 -3.56 21.51 13.27
CA ASP A 95 -3.33 22.91 13.66
C ASP A 95 -4.37 23.47 14.66
N ASP A 96 -5.54 22.82 14.79
CA ASP A 96 -6.62 23.17 15.73
C ASP A 96 -6.45 22.52 17.14
N LEU A 97 -5.35 21.80 17.38
CA LEU A 97 -4.99 21.31 18.72
C LEU A 97 -4.29 22.43 19.52
N ASP A 98 -5.07 23.18 20.31
CA ASP A 98 -4.56 24.13 21.30
C ASP A 98 -3.41 23.49 22.12
N PRO A 99 -2.27 24.18 22.33
CA PRO A 99 -1.18 23.63 23.11
C PRO A 99 -1.66 23.35 24.53
N VAL A 100 -1.63 22.07 24.91
CA VAL A 100 -1.89 21.65 26.29
C VAL A 100 -0.82 22.29 27.17
N GLU A 101 -1.18 23.35 27.89
CA GLU A 101 -0.30 23.94 28.89
C GLU A 101 0.09 22.84 29.89
N PRO A 102 1.40 22.64 30.15
CA PRO A 102 1.82 21.67 31.15
C PRO A 102 1.38 22.15 32.53
N ASP A 103 0.50 21.39 33.18
CA ASP A 103 0.10 21.60 34.56
C ASP A 103 1.33 21.49 35.49
N LEU A 104 1.80 22.64 35.98
CA LEU A 104 2.99 22.76 36.82
C LEU A 104 2.73 22.49 38.31
N ASP A 105 1.56 21.98 38.71
CA ASP A 105 1.19 21.85 40.12
C ASP A 105 1.20 20.40 40.68
N GLN A 106 2.18 19.57 40.29
CA GLN A 106 2.49 18.32 41.01
C GLN A 106 3.97 18.18 41.37
N ALA A 107 4.43 19.06 42.27
CA ALA A 107 5.56 18.75 43.14
C ALA A 107 5.31 19.36 44.53
N ALA A 108 4.71 18.58 45.42
CA ALA A 108 4.68 18.80 46.86
C ALA A 108 5.07 17.52 47.59
#